data_AF-A0A8S2QBT5-F1
#
_entry.id   AF-A0A8S2QBT5-F1
#
_cell.length_a   1.000
_cell.length_b   1.000
_cell.length_c   1.000
_cell.angle_alpha   90.00
_cell.angle_beta   90.00
_cell.angle_gamma   90.00
#
_symmetry.space_group_name_H-M   'P 1'
#
loop_
_entity.id
_entity.type
_entity.pdbx_description
1 polymer ?
#
loop_
_entity_poly.entity_id
_entity_poly.type
_entity_poly.pdbx_seq_one_letter_code
_entity_poly.pdbx_strand_id
1 'polypeptide(L)'
;ICETSYQILFHLALHLAVQHGHIDVVRRLLSESDIDVFTPNIKGMNCLHVLAAHSRENAHIIFSTILEFYPKFPLDIQDAQGNTALILAYKNGHGQLCRALVTAGANLSICNYESLSIFTIPAASKALLVNVVDNIPREPPWGESETCLECSTKFTITNRRHHCRHCGRVLCKRCSINELPIMKFNLQKPMRVCQLCTDVLTHGVMAAR
;
A
#
# COMPACT_ATOMS: atom_id res chain seq x y z
N ILE A 1 35.19 -14.57 13.28
CA ILE A 1 33.82 -14.01 13.42
C ILE A 1 33.56 -13.33 12.08
N CYS A 2 32.74 -13.94 11.22
CA CYS A 2 32.68 -13.66 9.78
C CYS A 2 31.97 -12.32 9.50
N GLU A 3 32.35 -11.59 8.45
CA GLU A 3 31.73 -10.33 7.99
C GLU A 3 30.19 -10.42 7.89
N THR A 4 29.67 -11.61 7.61
CA THR A 4 28.24 -11.91 7.55
C THR A 4 27.50 -11.72 8.87
N SER A 5 28.17 -11.92 10.01
CA SER A 5 27.57 -11.77 11.35
C SER A 5 27.35 -10.30 11.73
N TYR A 6 28.24 -9.41 11.28
CA TYR A 6 28.12 -7.97 11.51
C TYR A 6 27.06 -7.33 10.61
N GLN A 7 26.99 -7.72 9.32
CA GLN A 7 25.96 -7.21 8.40
C GLN A 7 24.54 -7.57 8.88
N ILE A 8 24.31 -8.80 9.35
CA ILE A 8 23.01 -9.20 9.93
C ILE A 8 22.63 -8.31 11.12
N LEU A 9 23.60 -7.92 11.95
CA LEU A 9 23.38 -7.04 13.10
C LEU A 9 23.01 -5.61 12.69
N PHE A 10 23.62 -5.08 11.63
CA PHE A 10 23.37 -3.72 11.12
C PHE A 10 21.98 -3.58 10.47
N HIS A 11 21.55 -4.54 9.64
CA HIS A 11 20.18 -4.50 9.10
C HIS A 11 19.15 -4.66 10.22
N LEU A 12 19.44 -5.48 11.24
CA LEU A 12 18.59 -5.60 12.42
C LEU A 12 18.50 -4.28 13.21
N ALA A 13 19.59 -3.51 13.29
CA ALA A 13 19.59 -2.21 13.95
C ALA A 13 18.62 -1.21 13.30
N LEU A 14 18.55 -1.16 11.96
CA LEU A 14 17.58 -0.33 11.25
C LEU A 14 16.15 -0.77 11.54
N HIS A 15 15.87 -2.08 11.48
CA HIS A 15 14.55 -2.61 11.80
C HIS A 15 14.11 -2.24 13.23
N LEU A 16 15.01 -2.36 14.21
CA LEU A 16 14.73 -2.00 15.60
C LEU A 16 14.50 -0.49 15.76
N ALA A 17 15.31 0.36 15.14
CA ALA A 17 15.13 1.81 15.19
C ALA A 17 13.78 2.23 14.60
N VAL A 18 13.39 1.62 13.48
CA VAL A 18 12.09 1.82 12.83
C VAL A 18 10.95 1.30 13.70
N GLN A 19 11.06 0.07 14.22
CA GLN A 19 10.10 -0.54 15.15
C GLN A 19 9.92 0.30 16.42
N HIS A 20 10.95 0.99 16.89
CA HIS A 20 10.91 1.84 18.08
C HIS A 20 10.65 3.33 17.78
N GLY A 21 10.49 3.69 16.51
CA GLY A 21 10.11 5.05 16.11
C GLY A 21 11.22 6.08 16.33
N HIS A 22 12.48 5.67 16.40
CA HIS A 22 13.63 6.54 16.70
C HIS A 22 14.13 7.23 15.44
N ILE A 23 13.49 8.34 15.05
CA ILE A 23 13.76 9.07 13.80
C ILE A 23 15.24 9.45 13.66
N ASP A 24 15.87 9.97 14.71
CA ASP A 24 17.26 10.42 14.64
C ASP A 24 18.24 9.27 14.38
N VAL A 25 17.97 8.11 15.01
CA VAL A 25 18.74 6.88 14.78
C VAL A 25 18.51 6.38 13.36
N VAL A 26 17.26 6.38 12.88
CA VAL A 26 16.95 6.02 11.49
C VAL A 26 17.70 6.93 10.51
N ARG A 27 17.65 8.26 10.69
CA ARG A 27 18.34 9.21 9.80
C ARG A 27 19.84 8.97 9.77
N ARG A 28 20.45 8.70 10.93
CA ARG A 28 21.88 8.39 11.01
C ARG A 28 22.21 7.08 10.32
N LEU A 29 21.43 6.02 10.54
CA LEU A 29 21.64 4.73 9.89
C LEU A 29 21.48 4.85 8.37
N LEU A 30 20.50 5.61 7.87
CA LEU A 30 20.30 5.81 6.44
C LEU A 30 21.43 6.60 5.76
N SER A 31 22.21 7.39 6.52
CA SER A 31 23.38 8.09 5.99
C SER A 31 24.66 7.24 5.92
N GLU A 32 24.68 6.08 6.57
CA GLU A 32 25.83 5.16 6.51
C GLU A 32 25.77 4.31 5.22
N SER A 33 26.90 4.15 4.53
CA SER A 33 26.95 3.48 3.21
C SER A 33 26.68 1.98 3.23
N ASP A 34 26.84 1.34 4.38
CA ASP A 34 26.91 -0.12 4.48
C ASP A 34 25.55 -0.76 4.81
N ILE A 35 24.51 0.05 5.00
CA ILE A 35 23.18 -0.43 5.39
C ILE A 35 22.31 -0.62 4.14
N ASP A 36 22.13 -1.87 3.75
CA ASP A 36 21.05 -2.24 2.84
C ASP A 36 19.68 -2.13 3.55
N VAL A 37 18.89 -1.16 3.10
CA VAL A 37 17.54 -0.87 3.59
C VAL A 37 16.48 -1.84 3.07
N PHE A 38 16.80 -2.62 2.04
CA PHE A 38 15.89 -3.57 1.39
C PHE A 38 15.96 -4.97 1.99
N THR A 39 17.04 -5.28 2.72
CA THR A 39 17.25 -6.59 3.33
C THR A 39 16.09 -6.96 4.27
N PRO A 40 15.42 -8.10 4.05
CA PRO A 40 14.33 -8.54 4.92
C PRO A 40 14.87 -9.19 6.20
N ASN A 41 14.11 -9.10 7.28
CA ASN A 41 14.36 -9.86 8.50
C ASN A 41 13.88 -11.33 8.37
N ILE A 42 13.99 -12.11 9.46
CA ILE A 42 13.60 -13.52 9.51
C ILE A 42 12.12 -13.82 9.17
N LYS A 43 11.25 -12.80 9.18
CA LYS A 43 9.83 -12.90 8.79
C LYS A 43 9.59 -12.43 7.34
N GLY A 44 10.65 -12.23 6.56
CA GLY A 44 10.55 -11.65 5.21
C GLY A 44 10.19 -10.16 5.20
N MET A 45 10.20 -9.48 6.35
CA MET A 45 9.79 -8.08 6.45
C MET A 45 10.98 -7.16 6.23
N ASN A 46 10.87 -6.25 5.26
CA ASN A 46 11.78 -5.11 5.14
C ASN A 46 11.44 -3.99 6.16
N CYS A 47 12.20 -2.89 6.14
CA CYS A 47 12.01 -1.77 7.05
C CYS A 47 10.59 -1.15 6.97
N LEU A 48 9.98 -1.07 5.78
CA LEU A 48 8.62 -0.54 5.62
C LEU A 48 7.54 -1.45 6.19
N HIS A 49 7.71 -2.78 6.10
CA HIS A 49 6.80 -3.73 6.75
C HIS A 49 6.88 -3.59 8.27
N VAL A 50 8.09 -3.48 8.82
CA VAL A 50 8.28 -3.28 10.27
C VAL A 50 7.65 -1.97 10.73
N LEU A 51 7.86 -0.89 9.97
CA LEU A 51 7.23 0.41 10.22
C LEU A 51 5.69 0.31 10.22
N ALA A 52 5.13 -0.41 9.23
CA ALA A 52 3.70 -0.59 9.09
C ALA A 52 3.09 -1.50 10.15
N ALA A 53 3.83 -2.50 10.63
CA ALA A 53 3.38 -3.42 11.67
C ALA A 53 3.40 -2.81 13.07
N HIS A 54 4.32 -1.87 13.35
CA HIS A 54 4.57 -1.36 14.71
C HIS A 54 4.46 0.17 14.79
N SER A 55 3.65 0.75 13.90
CA SER A 55 3.63 2.20 13.70
C SER A 55 3.27 2.96 14.98
N ARG A 56 4.02 4.02 15.23
CA ARG A 56 3.72 5.07 16.21
C ARG A 56 3.19 6.31 15.49
N GLU A 57 2.81 7.33 16.25
CA GLU A 57 2.35 8.63 15.73
C GLU A 57 3.27 9.23 14.66
N ASN A 58 4.58 8.96 14.76
CA ASN A 58 5.62 9.48 13.87
C ASN A 58 5.98 8.57 12.68
N ALA A 59 5.24 7.48 12.43
CA ALA A 59 5.60 6.51 11.39
C ALA A 59 5.64 7.11 9.98
N HIS A 60 4.74 8.04 9.67
CA HIS A 60 4.71 8.75 8.38
C HIS A 60 5.95 9.64 8.16
N ILE A 61 6.58 10.14 9.24
CA ILE A 61 7.82 10.93 9.18
C ILE A 61 9.00 10.03 8.86
N ILE A 62 9.07 8.86 9.51
CA ILE A 62 10.09 7.85 9.22
C ILE A 62 9.98 7.38 7.78
N PHE A 63 8.76 7.10 7.31
CA PHE A 63 8.51 6.76 5.90
C PHE A 63 9.01 7.85 4.94
N SER A 64 8.66 9.10 5.21
CA SER A 64 9.10 10.24 4.39
C SER A 64 10.63 10.37 4.38
N THR A 65 11.27 10.19 5.54
CA THR A 65 12.73 10.17 5.65
C THR A 65 13.35 9.04 4.82
N ILE A 66 12.79 7.83 4.84
CA ILE A 66 13.29 6.72 4.01
C ILE A 66 13.20 7.07 2.52
N LEU A 67 12.10 7.66 2.07
CA LEU A 67 11.93 8.06 0.67
C LEU A 67 12.79 9.27 0.26
N GLU A 68 13.18 10.14 1.19
CA GLU A 68 14.16 11.21 0.92
C GLU A 68 15.51 10.63 0.47
N PHE A 69 15.99 9.59 1.17
CA PHE A 69 17.24 8.92 0.82
C PHE A 69 17.08 7.92 -0.33
N TYR A 70 15.91 7.26 -0.42
CA TYR A 70 15.62 6.22 -1.42
C TYR A 70 14.30 6.52 -2.16
N PRO A 71 14.28 7.48 -3.11
CA PRO A 71 13.03 7.91 -3.77
C PRO A 71 12.31 6.82 -4.58
N LYS A 72 13.04 5.74 -4.95
CA LYS A 72 12.50 4.60 -5.71
C LYS A 72 12.38 3.34 -4.85
N PHE A 73 12.25 3.49 -3.54
CA PHE A 73 12.05 2.34 -2.64
C PHE A 73 10.84 1.52 -3.12
N PRO A 74 10.97 0.18 -3.30
CA PRO A 74 9.88 -0.64 -3.80
C PRO A 74 8.82 -0.81 -2.71
N LEU A 75 7.62 -0.27 -2.96
CA LEU A 75 6.49 -0.29 -1.99
C LEU A 75 5.67 -1.58 -2.02
N ASP A 76 5.79 -2.32 -3.13
CA ASP A 76 4.95 -3.47 -3.45
C ASP A 76 5.59 -4.82 -3.06
N ILE A 77 6.74 -4.78 -2.37
CA ILE A 77 7.38 -5.98 -1.82
C ILE A 77 6.43 -6.64 -0.83
N GLN A 78 6.33 -7.96 -0.90
CA GLN A 78 5.50 -8.76 -0.01
C GLN A 78 6.37 -9.46 1.04
N ASP A 79 5.88 -9.48 2.29
CA ASP A 79 6.49 -10.24 3.38
C ASP A 79 6.25 -11.76 3.24
N ALA A 80 6.68 -12.54 4.24
CA ALA A 80 6.50 -14.01 4.23
C ALA A 80 5.02 -14.46 4.29
N GLN A 81 4.06 -13.57 4.50
CA GLN A 81 2.62 -13.84 4.45
C GLN A 81 1.96 -13.26 3.18
N GLY A 82 2.74 -12.64 2.29
CA GLY A 82 2.22 -11.97 1.11
C GLY A 82 1.72 -10.55 1.39
N ASN A 83 1.85 -10.02 2.61
CA ASN A 83 1.36 -8.67 2.89
C ASN A 83 2.37 -7.63 2.37
N THR A 84 1.87 -6.58 1.75
CA THR A 84 2.66 -5.36 1.51
C THR A 84 2.65 -4.48 2.76
N ALA A 85 3.56 -3.50 2.81
CA ALA A 85 3.56 -2.49 3.87
C ALA A 85 2.21 -1.76 3.98
N LEU A 86 1.51 -1.53 2.86
CA LEU A 86 0.17 -0.92 2.86
C LEU A 86 -0.88 -1.82 3.51
N ILE A 87 -0.87 -3.14 3.25
CA ILE A 87 -1.79 -4.08 3.89
C ILE A 87 -1.59 -4.09 5.40
N LEU A 88 -0.33 -4.14 5.87
CA LEU A 88 -0.02 -4.13 7.31
C LEU A 88 -0.44 -2.80 7.96
N ALA A 89 -0.17 -1.66 7.33
CA ALA A 89 -0.56 -0.36 7.86
C ALA A 89 -2.08 -0.23 7.97
N TYR A 90 -2.80 -0.69 6.93
CA TYR A 90 -4.25 -0.64 6.89
C TYR A 90 -4.90 -1.57 7.92
N LYS A 91 -4.40 -2.81 8.05
CA LYS A 91 -4.87 -3.79 9.04
C LYS A 91 -4.77 -3.26 10.47
N ASN A 92 -3.68 -2.55 10.79
CA ASN A 92 -3.45 -1.98 12.12
C ASN A 92 -4.07 -0.58 12.31
N GLY A 93 -4.78 -0.04 11.31
CA GLY A 93 -5.46 1.26 11.44
C GLY A 93 -4.55 2.48 11.31
N HIS A 94 -3.34 2.32 10.76
CA HIS A 94 -2.32 3.37 10.68
C HIS A 94 -2.60 4.37 9.54
N GLY A 95 -3.65 5.19 9.69
CA GLY A 95 -4.18 6.03 8.60
C GLY A 95 -3.18 7.04 8.02
N GLN A 96 -2.37 7.70 8.85
CA GLN A 96 -1.35 8.65 8.36
C GLN A 96 -0.31 7.96 7.48
N LEU A 97 0.12 6.76 7.87
CA LEU A 97 1.07 5.95 7.09
C LEU A 97 0.41 5.41 5.81
N CYS A 98 -0.86 4.95 5.88
CA CYS A 98 -1.60 4.51 4.70
C CYS A 98 -1.71 5.63 3.66
N ARG A 99 -2.01 6.86 4.11
CA ARG A 99 -2.05 8.04 3.23
C ARG A 99 -0.69 8.26 2.58
N ALA A 100 0.39 8.25 3.36
CA ALA A 100 1.73 8.48 2.83
C ALA A 100 2.13 7.42 1.79
N LEU A 101 1.84 6.14 2.05
CA LEU A 101 2.11 5.02 1.12
C LEU A 101 1.32 5.17 -0.19
N VAL A 102 0.04 5.52 -0.12
CA VAL A 102 -0.79 5.75 -1.31
C VAL A 102 -0.32 6.98 -2.10
N THR A 103 0.07 8.06 -1.41
CA THR A 103 0.63 9.24 -2.07
C THR A 103 1.94 8.93 -2.79
N ALA A 104 2.76 8.04 -2.22
CA ALA A 104 3.99 7.56 -2.84
C ALA A 104 3.73 6.61 -4.04
N GLY A 105 2.50 6.13 -4.23
CA GLY A 105 2.10 5.30 -5.36
C GLY A 105 2.10 3.81 -5.10
N ALA A 106 1.96 3.38 -3.84
CA ALA A 106 1.79 1.97 -3.50
C ALA A 106 0.60 1.34 -4.26
N ASN A 107 0.71 0.08 -4.66
CA ASN A 107 -0.36 -0.61 -5.36
C ASN A 107 -1.41 -1.14 -4.38
N LEU A 108 -2.66 -0.64 -4.50
CA LEU A 108 -3.76 -1.01 -3.62
C LEU A 108 -4.34 -2.40 -3.93
N SER A 109 -4.07 -2.94 -5.11
CA SER A 109 -4.72 -4.14 -5.64
C SER A 109 -4.01 -5.45 -5.28
N ILE A 110 -2.80 -5.38 -4.71
CA ILE A 110 -2.02 -6.55 -4.32
C ILE A 110 -2.76 -7.31 -3.22
N CYS A 111 -2.82 -8.63 -3.37
CA CYS A 111 -3.36 -9.54 -2.38
C CYS A 111 -2.25 -10.32 -1.70
N ASN A 112 -2.44 -10.62 -0.41
CA ASN A 112 -1.60 -11.55 0.33
C ASN A 112 -1.89 -13.01 -0.06
N TYR A 113 -1.21 -13.97 0.59
CA TYR A 113 -1.40 -15.39 0.27
C TYR A 113 -2.79 -15.94 0.63
N GLU A 114 -3.56 -15.21 1.43
CA GLU A 114 -4.98 -15.48 1.69
C GLU A 114 -5.91 -14.82 0.65
N SER A 115 -5.35 -14.26 -0.44
CA SER A 115 -6.08 -13.48 -1.45
C SER A 115 -6.78 -12.23 -0.90
N LEU A 116 -6.27 -11.67 0.20
CA LEU A 116 -6.80 -10.46 0.83
C LEU A 116 -6.00 -9.22 0.43
N SER A 117 -6.71 -8.16 0.04
CA SER A 117 -6.16 -6.82 -0.20
C SER A 117 -6.73 -5.84 0.82
N ILE A 118 -6.34 -4.56 0.78
CA ILE A 118 -6.94 -3.54 1.65
C ILE A 118 -8.46 -3.39 1.47
N PHE A 119 -9.02 -3.85 0.34
CA PHE A 119 -10.45 -3.79 0.06
C PHE A 119 -11.26 -4.92 0.72
N THR A 120 -10.61 -6.04 1.02
CA THR A 120 -11.28 -7.26 1.50
C THR A 120 -10.84 -7.66 2.90
N ILE A 121 -9.68 -7.20 3.38
CA ILE A 121 -9.20 -7.52 4.70
C ILE A 121 -10.14 -6.94 5.77
N PRO A 122 -10.54 -7.72 6.79
CA PRO A 122 -11.35 -7.24 7.89
C PRO A 122 -10.50 -6.30 8.77
N ALA A 123 -10.46 -5.02 8.41
CA ALA A 123 -9.69 -3.98 9.10
C ALA A 123 -10.57 -3.05 9.94
N ALA A 124 -9.89 -2.12 10.62
CA ALA A 124 -10.40 -1.27 11.69
C ALA A 124 -11.66 -0.44 11.36
N SER A 125 -11.84 0.06 10.13
CA SER A 125 -13.08 0.75 9.74
C SER A 125 -13.23 0.96 8.23
N LYS A 126 -14.48 0.95 7.74
CA LYS A 126 -14.86 1.41 6.38
C LYS A 126 -14.41 2.85 6.12
N ALA A 127 -14.39 3.69 7.17
CA ALA A 127 -13.93 5.07 7.09
C ALA A 127 -12.45 5.19 6.71
N LEU A 128 -11.60 4.30 7.22
CA LEU A 128 -10.20 4.28 6.83
C LEU A 128 -10.04 3.91 5.36
N LEU A 129 -10.78 2.92 4.84
CA LEU A 129 -10.72 2.55 3.42
C LEU A 129 -11.08 3.72 2.52
N VAL A 130 -12.21 4.38 2.83
CA VAL A 130 -12.68 5.56 2.11
C VAL A 130 -11.63 6.67 2.14
N ASN A 131 -11.04 6.94 3.31
CA ASN A 131 -9.99 7.95 3.43
C ASN A 131 -8.75 7.61 2.59
N VAL A 132 -8.29 6.35 2.61
CA VAL A 132 -7.15 5.89 1.81
C VAL A 132 -7.42 6.04 0.32
N VAL A 133 -8.60 5.59 -0.14
CA VAL A 133 -9.01 5.67 -1.56
C VAL A 133 -9.22 7.12 -2.01
N ASP A 134 -9.74 7.99 -1.14
CA ASP A 134 -9.92 9.40 -1.46
C ASP A 134 -8.58 10.14 -1.63
N ASN A 135 -7.54 9.71 -0.91
CA ASN A 135 -6.21 10.32 -0.98
C ASN A 135 -5.31 9.79 -2.10
N ILE A 136 -5.80 8.96 -3.02
CA ILE A 136 -5.04 8.58 -4.22
C ILE A 136 -4.82 9.86 -5.07
N PRO A 137 -3.57 10.29 -5.31
CA PRO A 137 -3.30 11.59 -5.93
C PRO A 137 -3.22 11.53 -7.47
N ARG A 138 -2.95 10.35 -8.04
CA ARG A 138 -2.79 10.11 -9.48
C ARG A 138 -3.18 8.68 -9.81
N GLU A 139 -3.26 8.36 -11.10
CA GLU A 139 -3.55 6.99 -11.55
C GLU A 139 -2.62 5.98 -10.86
N PRO A 140 -3.16 5.01 -10.11
CA PRO A 140 -2.36 4.00 -9.44
C PRO A 140 -1.89 2.92 -10.43
N PRO A 141 -0.87 2.12 -10.06
CA PRO A 141 -0.52 0.92 -10.80
C PRO A 141 -1.74 0.00 -10.98
N TRP A 142 -1.84 -0.63 -12.15
CA TRP A 142 -2.92 -1.57 -12.41
C TRP A 142 -2.63 -2.91 -11.75
N GLY A 143 -3.66 -3.49 -11.15
CA GLY A 143 -3.58 -4.83 -10.61
C GLY A 143 -3.56 -5.90 -11.68
N GLU A 144 -3.15 -7.09 -11.25
CA GLU A 144 -3.24 -8.32 -12.02
C GLU A 144 -3.94 -9.39 -11.19
N SER A 145 -4.91 -10.07 -11.79
CA SER A 145 -5.66 -11.15 -11.15
C SER A 145 -6.38 -12.00 -12.20
N GLU A 146 -6.52 -13.29 -11.91
CA GLU A 146 -7.33 -14.24 -12.68
C GLU A 146 -8.82 -14.17 -12.31
N THR A 147 -9.17 -13.45 -11.24
CA THR A 147 -10.53 -13.27 -10.74
C THR A 147 -10.87 -11.81 -10.48
N CYS A 148 -12.15 -11.46 -10.56
CA CYS A 148 -12.63 -10.15 -10.15
C CYS A 148 -12.30 -9.91 -8.68
N LEU A 149 -11.58 -8.83 -8.37
CA LEU A 149 -11.17 -8.52 -7.00
C LEU A 149 -12.33 -8.12 -6.07
N GLU A 150 -13.55 -7.96 -6.61
CA GLU A 150 -14.77 -7.63 -5.84
C GLU A 150 -15.67 -8.83 -5.61
N CYS A 151 -15.96 -9.62 -6.66
CA CYS A 151 -16.94 -10.71 -6.60
C CYS A 151 -16.34 -12.10 -6.85
N SER A 152 -15.01 -12.19 -6.97
CA SER A 152 -14.24 -13.43 -7.16
C SER A 152 -14.58 -14.26 -8.41
N THR A 153 -15.42 -13.75 -9.31
CA THR A 153 -15.73 -14.45 -10.58
C THR A 153 -14.47 -14.54 -11.45
N LYS A 154 -14.16 -15.75 -11.94
CA LYS A 154 -13.04 -16.01 -12.84
C LYS A 154 -13.18 -15.27 -14.17
N PHE A 155 -12.09 -14.71 -14.65
CA PHE A 155 -12.04 -14.13 -15.98
C PHE A 155 -11.93 -15.23 -17.04
N THR A 156 -12.60 -15.03 -18.16
CA THR A 156 -12.65 -15.93 -19.32
C THR A 156 -12.65 -15.09 -20.60
N ILE A 157 -12.73 -15.74 -21.77
CA ILE A 157 -12.80 -15.05 -23.07
C ILE A 157 -14.04 -14.13 -23.14
N THR A 158 -15.14 -14.52 -22.52
CA THR A 158 -16.41 -13.77 -22.48
C THR A 158 -16.53 -12.87 -21.24
N ASN A 159 -16.01 -13.29 -20.09
CA ASN A 159 -15.90 -12.44 -18.89
C ASN A 159 -14.51 -11.83 -18.79
N ARG A 160 -14.31 -10.68 -19.45
CA ARG A 160 -13.00 -10.04 -19.58
C ARG A 160 -12.62 -9.20 -18.35
N ARG A 161 -11.32 -8.93 -18.23
CA ARG A 161 -10.72 -8.05 -17.21
C ARG A 161 -11.01 -6.59 -17.53
N HIS A 162 -11.35 -5.82 -16.51
CA HIS A 162 -11.47 -4.37 -16.57
C HIS A 162 -10.78 -3.75 -15.37
N HIS A 163 -10.09 -2.62 -15.54
CA HIS A 163 -9.45 -1.91 -14.43
C HIS A 163 -10.28 -0.71 -14.01
N CYS A 164 -10.41 -0.51 -12.69
CA CYS A 164 -10.90 0.75 -12.15
C CYS A 164 -9.80 1.81 -12.34
N ARG A 165 -10.11 2.87 -13.07
CA ARG A 165 -9.15 3.95 -13.35
C ARG A 165 -8.75 4.74 -12.09
N HIS A 166 -9.56 4.70 -11.03
CA HIS A 166 -9.29 5.41 -9.78
C HIS A 166 -8.45 4.60 -8.79
N CYS A 167 -8.76 3.32 -8.56
CA CYS A 167 -8.08 2.49 -7.54
C CYS A 167 -7.22 1.34 -8.09
N GLY A 168 -7.17 1.14 -9.40
CA GLY A 168 -6.29 0.15 -10.05
C GLY A 168 -6.77 -1.30 -9.99
N ARG A 169 -7.83 -1.62 -9.24
CA ARG A 169 -8.35 -2.99 -9.10
C ARG A 169 -8.80 -3.59 -10.43
N VAL A 170 -8.57 -4.89 -10.61
CA VAL A 170 -9.11 -5.72 -11.71
C VAL A 170 -10.50 -6.23 -11.36
N LEU A 171 -11.48 -5.99 -12.23
CA LEU A 171 -12.90 -6.18 -11.98
C LEU A 171 -13.60 -6.75 -13.22
N CYS A 172 -14.74 -7.40 -13.00
CA CYS A 172 -15.64 -7.77 -14.08
C CYS A 172 -16.50 -6.57 -14.51
N LYS A 173 -17.21 -6.72 -15.64
CA LYS A 173 -18.12 -5.69 -16.16
C LYS A 173 -19.16 -5.24 -15.12
N ARG A 174 -19.72 -6.16 -14.34
CA ARG A 174 -20.75 -5.86 -13.32
C ARG A 174 -20.20 -5.00 -12.18
N CYS A 175 -18.98 -5.28 -11.71
CA CYS A 175 -18.36 -4.58 -10.58
C CYS A 175 -17.71 -3.24 -10.97
N SER A 176 -17.74 -2.87 -12.25
CA SER A 176 -17.14 -1.65 -12.79
C SER A 176 -18.07 -0.94 -13.77
N ILE A 177 -19.39 -1.00 -13.53
CA ILE A 177 -20.41 -0.53 -14.48
C ILE A 177 -20.42 0.98 -14.67
N ASN A 178 -19.94 1.73 -13.67
CA ASN A 178 -20.01 3.18 -13.65
C ASN A 178 -18.85 3.83 -14.42
N GLU A 179 -19.12 5.00 -14.99
CA GLU A 179 -18.12 5.85 -15.63
C GLU A 179 -18.27 7.29 -15.13
N LEU A 180 -17.16 7.88 -14.66
CA LEU A 180 -17.13 9.23 -14.12
C LEU A 180 -15.85 9.96 -14.55
N PRO A 181 -15.89 11.29 -14.78
CA PRO A 181 -14.67 12.06 -14.90
C PRO A 181 -13.90 12.02 -13.56
N ILE A 182 -12.59 11.82 -13.62
CA ILE A 182 -11.73 11.82 -12.43
C ILE A 182 -10.93 13.13 -12.44
N MET A 183 -11.58 14.20 -12.02
CA MET A 183 -11.03 15.56 -12.12
C MET A 183 -9.71 15.71 -11.37
N LYS A 184 -9.53 15.04 -10.21
CA LYS A 184 -8.27 15.05 -9.46
C LYS A 184 -7.10 14.38 -10.19
N PHE A 185 -7.37 13.57 -11.21
CA PHE A 185 -6.35 13.01 -12.11
C PHE A 185 -6.24 13.79 -13.43
N ASN A 186 -6.92 14.94 -13.56
CA ASN A 186 -7.09 15.68 -14.80
C ASN A 186 -7.74 14.87 -15.94
N LEU A 187 -8.59 13.89 -15.60
CA LEU A 187 -9.32 13.07 -16.58
C LEU A 187 -10.76 13.59 -16.73
N GLN A 188 -10.95 14.52 -17.67
CA GLN A 188 -12.26 15.14 -17.93
C GLN A 188 -13.25 14.23 -18.66
N LYS A 189 -12.75 13.25 -19.42
CA LYS A 189 -13.61 12.24 -20.06
C LYS A 189 -14.07 11.22 -19.00
N PRO A 190 -15.30 10.69 -19.09
CA PRO A 190 -15.74 9.62 -18.20
C PRO A 190 -14.82 8.39 -18.28
N MET A 191 -14.38 7.93 -17.11
CA MET A 191 -13.51 6.78 -16.96
C MET A 191 -14.21 5.70 -16.14
N ARG A 192 -13.97 4.44 -16.53
CA ARG A 192 -14.47 3.27 -15.81
C ARG A 192 -13.98 3.24 -14.36
N VAL A 193 -14.93 3.14 -13.44
CA VAL A 193 -14.66 3.06 -12.00
C VAL A 193 -15.54 1.99 -11.33
N CYS A 194 -15.06 1.46 -10.20
CA CYS A 194 -15.86 0.55 -9.38
C CYS A 194 -16.86 1.32 -8.50
N GLN A 195 -17.83 0.62 -7.92
CA GLN A 195 -18.85 1.26 -7.07
C GLN A 195 -18.22 2.03 -5.89
N LEU A 196 -17.25 1.44 -5.18
CA LEU A 196 -16.55 2.13 -4.10
C LEU A 196 -15.94 3.46 -4.57
N CYS A 197 -15.28 3.46 -5.73
CA CYS A 197 -14.69 4.68 -6.28
C CYS A 197 -15.74 5.67 -6.78
N THR A 198 -16.88 5.21 -7.28
CA THR A 198 -18.04 6.08 -7.57
C THR A 198 -18.48 6.80 -6.31
N ASP A 199 -18.66 6.06 -5.22
CA ASP A 199 -19.12 6.63 -3.95
C ASP A 199 -18.09 7.64 -3.41
N VAL A 200 -16.80 7.28 -3.42
CA VAL A 200 -15.70 8.15 -2.96
C VAL A 200 -15.55 9.39 -3.84
N LEU A 201 -15.58 9.27 -5.15
CA LEU A 201 -15.42 10.43 -6.06
C LEU A 201 -16.62 11.38 -6.02
N THR A 202 -17.81 10.89 -5.64
CA THR A 202 -19.04 11.69 -5.59
C THR A 202 -19.26 12.32 -4.21
N HIS A 203 -18.96 11.58 -3.14
CA HIS A 203 -19.29 11.97 -1.76
C HIS A 203 -18.06 12.21 -0.87
N GLY A 204 -16.86 11.96 -1.37
CA GLY A 204 -15.62 12.06 -0.59
C GLY A 204 -15.65 11.16 0.65
N VAL A 205 -15.13 11.69 1.76
CA VAL A 205 -15.12 11.01 3.07
C VAL A 205 -16.51 10.66 3.62
N MET A 206 -17.58 11.27 3.09
CA MET A 206 -18.96 10.97 3.51
C MET A 206 -19.43 9.59 3.03
N ALA A 207 -18.76 8.99 2.04
CA ALA A 207 -19.02 7.61 1.59
C ALA A 207 -18.79 6.54 2.67
N ALA A 208 -18.14 6.92 3.77
CA ALA A 208 -17.90 6.06 4.92
C ALA A 208 -19.11 5.89 5.85
N ARG A 209 -20.10 6.79 5.75
CA ARG A 209 -21.29 6.81 6.60
C ARG A 209 -22.31 5.76 6.19
#